data_AF-A0A377XEU8-F1
#
_entry.id   AF-A0A377XEU8-F1
#
_cell.length_a   1.000
_cell.length_b   1.000
_cell.length_c   1.000
_cell.angle_alpha   90.00
_cell.angle_beta   90.00
_cell.angle_gamma   90.00
#
_symmetry.space_group_name_H-M   'P 1'
#
loop_
_entity.id
_entity.type
_entity.pdbx_description
1 polymer ?
#
loop_
_entity_poly.entity_id
_entity_poly.type
_entity_poly.pdbx_seq_one_letter_code
_entity_poly.pdbx_strand_id
1 'polypeptide(L)'
;MRLNVDILQLQELLMDIGEDPLFQPAVASSGINSAVLSEDILCAAERLLDVMERPLDARILGKQIVREILYYVLTGPCGGALLALVSRQTHFSLISRVLKHIESQYTENLSVDRLAAEANMSVSAFHHNFKAVTSTSPLQYLKNYRLPQSTNADDP
;
A
#
# COMPACT_ATOMS: atom_id res chain seq x y z
N MET A 1 2.89 19.15 18.52
CA MET A 1 3.47 17.91 17.94
C MET A 1 3.08 17.84 16.46
N ARG A 2 4.01 17.51 15.55
CA ARG A 2 3.70 17.26 14.13
C ARG A 2 4.15 15.85 13.79
N LEU A 3 3.22 15.03 13.28
CA LEU A 3 3.53 13.71 12.74
C LEU A 3 3.44 13.78 11.21
N ASN A 4 4.43 13.23 10.52
CA ASN A 4 4.36 13.07 9.08
C ASN A 4 3.73 11.70 8.78
N VAL A 5 2.80 11.68 7.84
CA VAL A 5 2.17 10.43 7.39
C VAL A 5 3.14 9.73 6.44
N ASP A 6 3.59 8.55 6.83
CA ASP A 6 4.34 7.64 5.97
C ASP A 6 3.34 6.80 5.16
N ILE A 7 3.38 6.93 3.83
CA ILE A 7 2.43 6.25 2.95
C ILE A 7 2.65 4.73 2.96
N LEU A 8 3.86 4.25 3.17
CA LEU A 8 4.13 2.81 3.23
C LEU A 8 3.48 2.19 4.48
N GLN A 9 3.63 2.82 5.64
CA GLN A 9 2.94 2.37 6.87
C GLN A 9 1.43 2.43 6.73
N LEU A 10 0.92 3.44 6.04
CA LEU A 10 -0.52 3.58 5.80
C LEU A 10 -1.06 2.50 4.86
N GLN A 11 -0.28 2.10 3.84
CA GLN A 11 -0.60 0.96 2.97
C GLN A 11 -0.57 -0.36 3.74
N GLU A 12 0.42 -0.59 4.60
CA GLU A 12 0.49 -1.77 5.47
C GLU A 12 -0.72 -1.87 6.40
N LEU A 13 -1.11 -0.76 7.05
CA LEU A 13 -2.31 -0.73 7.89
C LEU A 13 -3.57 -1.08 7.09
N LEU A 14 -3.72 -0.57 5.87
CA LEU A 14 -4.85 -0.90 5.01
C LEU A 14 -4.84 -2.37 4.57
N MET A 15 -3.66 -2.96 4.35
CA MET A 15 -3.53 -4.39 4.08
C MET A 15 -3.90 -5.25 5.29
N ASP A 16 -3.50 -4.83 6.50
CA ASP A 16 -3.85 -5.51 7.75
C ASP A 16 -5.36 -5.44 8.04
N ILE A 17 -5.99 -4.29 7.75
CA ILE A 17 -7.45 -4.10 7.89
C ILE A 17 -8.22 -4.93 6.86
N GLY A 18 -7.74 -5.02 5.62
CA GLY A 18 -8.38 -5.79 4.56
C GLY A 18 -9.78 -5.29 4.20
N GLU A 19 -10.72 -6.22 4.00
CA GLU A 19 -12.13 -5.93 3.66
C GLU A 19 -13.05 -5.95 4.89
N ASP A 20 -12.56 -5.49 6.05
CA ASP A 20 -13.36 -5.44 7.28
C ASP A 20 -14.63 -4.58 7.07
N PRO A 21 -15.84 -5.14 7.26
CA PRO A 21 -17.10 -4.41 7.06
C PRO A 21 -17.30 -3.19 7.95
N LEU A 22 -16.62 -3.14 9.11
CA LEU A 22 -16.67 -2.03 10.05
C LEU A 22 -15.77 -0.86 9.61
N PHE A 23 -14.84 -1.10 8.68
CA PHE A 23 -13.99 -0.08 8.13
C PHE A 23 -14.69 0.71 7.01
N GLN A 24 -15.49 1.71 7.42
CA GLN A 24 -16.24 2.59 6.51
C GLN A 24 -15.86 4.06 6.71
N PRO A 25 -14.68 4.47 6.23
CA PRO A 25 -14.18 5.83 6.41
C PRO A 25 -15.02 6.84 5.63
N ALA A 26 -15.34 7.96 6.29
CA ALA A 26 -16.12 9.04 5.69
C ALA A 26 -15.40 9.65 4.48
N VAL A 27 -16.14 9.98 3.41
CA VAL A 27 -15.57 10.58 2.20
C VAL A 27 -14.97 11.96 2.51
N ALA A 28 -13.71 12.17 2.17
CA ALA A 28 -13.06 13.47 2.34
C ALA A 28 -13.48 14.45 1.24
N SER A 29 -13.88 15.66 1.65
CA SER A 29 -14.31 16.75 0.75
C SER A 29 -13.25 17.84 0.54
N SER A 30 -12.12 17.80 1.27
CA SER A 30 -11.09 18.85 1.27
C SER A 30 -9.68 18.30 1.53
N GLY A 31 -8.66 19.04 1.06
CA GLY A 31 -7.24 18.76 1.34
C GLY A 31 -6.79 19.16 2.75
N ILE A 32 -7.58 19.96 3.47
CA ILE A 32 -7.35 20.31 4.88
C ILE A 32 -8.54 19.77 5.67
N ASN A 33 -8.26 18.91 6.65
CA ASN A 33 -9.25 18.30 7.52
C ASN A 33 -8.90 18.59 8.97
N SER A 34 -9.92 18.84 9.78
CA SER A 34 -9.79 19.07 11.22
C SER A 34 -10.84 18.25 11.94
N ALA A 35 -10.45 17.59 13.02
CA ALA A 35 -11.35 16.85 13.89
C ALA A 35 -10.93 17.06 15.35
N VAL A 36 -11.88 16.83 16.25
CA VAL A 36 -11.60 16.75 17.68
C VAL A 36 -10.71 15.54 17.94
N LEU A 37 -9.69 15.72 18.78
CA LEU A 37 -8.81 14.64 19.18
C LEU A 37 -9.62 13.63 20.01
N SER A 38 -9.62 12.36 19.61
CA SER A 38 -10.20 11.31 20.45
C SER A 38 -9.29 11.02 21.64
N GLU A 39 -9.88 10.44 22.69
CA GLU A 39 -9.13 10.06 23.89
C GLU A 39 -8.06 9.00 23.59
N ASP A 40 -8.33 8.07 22.68
CA ASP A 40 -7.36 7.08 22.22
C ASP A 40 -6.12 7.73 21.59
N ILE A 41 -6.33 8.74 20.72
CA ILE A 41 -5.21 9.46 20.08
C ILE A 41 -4.46 10.29 21.11
N LEU A 42 -5.16 10.92 22.07
CA LEU A 42 -4.53 11.67 23.15
C LEU A 42 -3.63 10.76 23.99
N CYS A 43 -4.13 9.61 24.44
CA CYS A 43 -3.38 8.63 25.21
C CYS A 43 -2.15 8.10 24.45
N ALA A 44 -2.29 7.82 23.15
CA ALA A 44 -1.16 7.42 22.32
C ALA A 44 -0.14 8.55 22.13
N ALA A 45 -0.59 9.81 21.98
CA ALA A 45 0.29 10.95 21.87
C ALA A 45 1.08 11.23 23.17
N GLU A 46 0.45 11.08 24.33
CA GLU A 46 1.12 11.17 25.63
C GLU A 46 2.22 10.12 25.76
N ARG A 47 1.89 8.84 25.49
CA ARG A 47 2.90 7.76 25.47
C ARG A 47 4.04 8.03 24.48
N LEU A 48 3.74 8.62 23.33
CA LEU A 48 4.77 8.98 22.34
C LEU A 48 5.73 10.02 22.92
N LEU A 49 5.21 11.04 23.61
CA LEU A 49 6.04 12.06 24.26
C LEU A 49 6.90 11.46 25.37
N ASP A 50 6.33 10.58 26.19
CA ASP A 50 7.07 9.91 27.28
C ASP A 50 8.24 9.08 26.76
N VAL A 51 8.04 8.27 25.71
CA VAL A 51 9.12 7.43 25.18
C VAL A 51 10.21 8.26 24.48
N MET A 52 9.89 9.47 24.00
CA MET A 52 10.87 10.36 23.37
C MET A 52 11.92 10.88 24.35
N GLU A 53 11.64 10.87 25.66
CA GLU A 53 12.62 11.22 26.69
C GLU A 53 13.72 10.16 26.85
N ARG A 54 13.49 8.94 26.32
CA ARG A 54 14.37 7.78 26.48
C ARG A 54 14.82 7.24 25.11
N PRO A 55 16.08 7.43 24.69
CA PRO A 55 16.51 7.09 23.33
C PRO A 55 16.28 5.63 22.91
N LEU A 56 16.43 4.69 23.85
CA LEU A 56 16.17 3.28 23.60
C LEU A 56 14.68 3.03 23.33
N ASP A 57 13.81 3.56 24.18
CA ASP A 57 12.36 3.38 24.11
C ASP A 57 11.80 4.08 22.86
N ALA A 58 12.25 5.30 22.56
CA ALA A 58 11.92 6.01 21.33
C ALA A 58 12.23 5.18 20.07
N ARG A 59 13.39 4.52 20.04
CA ARG A 59 13.82 3.70 18.90
C ARG A 59 13.00 2.43 18.74
N ILE A 60 12.62 1.79 19.85
CA ILE A 60 11.92 0.50 19.83
C ILE A 60 10.40 0.68 19.74
N LEU A 61 9.83 1.60 20.51
CA LEU A 61 8.39 1.78 20.69
C LEU A 61 7.81 2.92 19.85
N GLY A 62 8.58 3.98 19.60
CA GLY A 62 8.06 5.21 19.00
C GLY A 62 7.37 5.01 17.66
N LYS A 63 7.94 4.18 16.77
CA LYS A 63 7.33 3.86 15.47
C LYS A 63 5.97 3.17 15.61
N GLN A 64 5.83 2.26 16.56
CA GLN A 64 4.58 1.52 16.79
C GLN A 64 3.50 2.43 17.37
N ILE A 65 3.87 3.35 18.26
CA ILE A 65 2.92 4.34 18.79
C ILE A 65 2.46 5.30 17.68
N VAL A 66 3.35 5.71 16.77
CA VAL A 66 2.94 6.49 15.59
C VAL A 66 2.00 5.69 14.69
N ARG A 67 2.27 4.40 14.44
CA ARG A 67 1.37 3.51 13.69
C ARG A 67 -0.01 3.41 14.36
N GLU A 68 -0.04 3.30 15.68
CA GLU A 68 -1.27 3.30 16.50
C GLU A 68 -2.08 4.59 16.33
N ILE A 69 -1.43 5.76 16.40
CA ILE A 69 -2.08 7.05 16.14
C ILE A 69 -2.66 7.10 14.71
N LEU A 70 -1.89 6.65 13.71
CA LEU A 70 -2.35 6.62 12.32
C LEU A 70 -3.58 5.72 12.14
N TYR A 71 -3.62 4.57 12.81
CA TYR A 71 -4.78 3.68 12.82
C TYR A 71 -6.03 4.38 13.35
N TYR A 72 -5.95 5.05 14.51
CA TYR A 72 -7.10 5.77 15.07
C TYR A 72 -7.56 6.95 14.21
N VAL A 73 -6.65 7.67 13.55
CA VAL A 73 -7.05 8.71 12.59
C VAL A 73 -7.71 8.09 11.35
N LEU A 74 -7.22 6.94 10.89
CA LEU A 74 -7.72 6.22 9.73
C LEU A 74 -9.14 5.65 9.94
N THR A 75 -9.44 5.16 11.14
CA THR A 75 -10.78 4.67 11.52
C THR A 75 -11.70 5.76 12.05
N GLY A 76 -11.16 6.95 12.31
CA GLY A 76 -11.89 8.11 12.81
C GLY A 76 -12.49 9.03 11.74
N PRO A 77 -13.00 10.21 12.15
CA PRO A 77 -13.69 11.15 11.25
C PRO A 77 -12.85 11.66 10.07
N CYS A 78 -11.52 11.67 10.20
CA CYS A 78 -10.59 12.10 9.15
C CYS A 78 -10.08 10.95 8.27
N GLY A 79 -10.57 9.72 8.44
CA GLY A 79 -10.07 8.53 7.77
C GLY A 79 -10.06 8.60 6.26
N GLY A 80 -11.11 9.17 5.65
CA GLY A 80 -11.17 9.35 4.20
C GLY A 80 -10.10 10.26 3.63
N ALA A 81 -9.56 11.20 4.43
CA ALA A 81 -8.49 12.07 3.96
C ALA A 81 -7.18 11.29 3.83
N LEU A 82 -6.87 10.42 4.80
CA LEU A 82 -5.74 9.50 4.74
C LEU A 82 -5.91 8.50 3.59
N LEU A 83 -7.10 7.94 3.43
CA LEU A 83 -7.40 7.07 2.30
C LEU A 83 -7.27 7.78 0.96
N ALA A 84 -7.69 9.03 0.84
CA ALA A 84 -7.51 9.82 -0.36
C ALA A 84 -6.01 10.06 -0.67
N LEU A 85 -5.15 10.19 0.34
CA LEU A 85 -3.70 10.29 0.16
C LEU A 85 -3.11 9.00 -0.43
N VAL A 86 -3.51 7.82 0.08
CA VAL A 86 -3.09 6.53 -0.49
C VAL A 86 -3.71 6.29 -1.86
N SER A 87 -4.96 6.70 -2.04
CA SER A 87 -5.69 6.55 -3.30
C SER A 87 -5.09 7.38 -4.43
N ARG A 88 -4.43 8.50 -4.09
CA ARG A 88 -3.63 9.29 -5.04
C ARG A 88 -2.29 8.62 -5.41
N GLN A 89 -1.87 7.57 -4.69
CA GLN A 89 -0.68 6.74 -4.96
C GLN A 89 -1.04 5.25 -5.29
N THR A 90 -2.31 4.98 -5.61
CA THR A 90 -2.97 3.67 -5.88
C THR A 90 -2.27 2.74 -6.86
N HIS A 91 -1.38 3.25 -7.71
CA HIS A 91 -0.81 2.44 -8.77
C HIS A 91 0.09 1.31 -8.24
N PHE A 92 0.75 1.46 -7.10
CA PHE A 92 1.60 0.40 -6.53
C PHE A 92 0.81 -0.86 -6.12
N SER A 93 -0.29 -0.67 -5.39
CA SER A 93 -1.13 -1.79 -4.91
C SER A 93 -1.84 -2.50 -6.07
N LEU A 94 -2.29 -1.74 -7.08
CA LEU A 94 -2.87 -2.28 -8.30
C LEU A 94 -1.86 -3.10 -9.11
N ILE A 95 -0.61 -2.61 -9.25
CA ILE A 95 0.46 -3.37 -9.91
C ILE A 95 0.81 -4.63 -9.11
N SER A 96 0.90 -4.56 -7.79
CA SER A 96 1.19 -5.72 -6.93
C SER A 96 0.16 -6.84 -7.07
N ARG A 97 -1.13 -6.48 -7.19
CA ARG A 97 -2.21 -7.45 -7.46
C ARG A 97 -2.06 -8.10 -8.84
N VAL A 98 -1.76 -7.31 -9.87
CA VAL A 98 -1.54 -7.81 -11.23
C VAL A 98 -0.33 -8.76 -11.30
N LEU A 99 0.74 -8.49 -10.55
CA LEU A 99 1.89 -9.41 -10.48
C LEU A 99 1.50 -10.78 -9.92
N LYS A 100 0.73 -10.84 -8.82
CA LYS A 100 0.21 -12.10 -8.28
C LYS A 100 -0.69 -12.85 -9.28
N HIS A 101 -1.45 -12.13 -10.09
CA HIS A 101 -2.28 -12.72 -11.15
C HIS A 101 -1.40 -13.36 -12.25
N ILE A 102 -0.36 -12.66 -12.71
CA ILE A 102 0.61 -13.21 -13.69
C ILE A 102 1.28 -14.47 -13.15
N GLU A 103 1.66 -14.47 -11.86
CA GLU A 103 2.33 -15.60 -11.21
C GLU A 103 1.41 -16.83 -11.03
N SER A 104 0.11 -16.61 -10.78
CA SER A 104 -0.87 -17.68 -10.56
C SER A 104 -1.46 -18.27 -11.85
N GLN A 105 -1.41 -17.55 -12.99
CA GLN A 105 -2.05 -17.95 -14.25
C GLN A 105 -1.08 -18.02 -15.44
N TYR A 106 0.12 -18.58 -15.22
CA TYR A 106 1.22 -18.61 -16.20
C TYR A 106 0.91 -19.33 -17.53
N THR A 107 -0.10 -20.21 -17.57
CA THR A 107 -0.53 -20.95 -18.77
C THR A 107 -1.46 -20.17 -19.69
N GLU A 108 -2.04 -19.05 -19.23
CA GLU A 108 -2.97 -18.27 -20.05
C GLU A 108 -2.26 -17.24 -20.94
N ASN A 109 -2.89 -16.96 -22.09
CA ASN A 109 -2.42 -15.95 -23.03
C ASN A 109 -2.76 -14.53 -22.52
N LEU A 110 -2.18 -14.15 -21.38
CA LEU A 110 -2.23 -12.81 -20.81
C LEU A 110 -1.65 -11.79 -21.80
N SER A 111 -2.43 -10.75 -22.11
CA SER A 111 -2.03 -9.58 -22.89
C SER A 111 -1.87 -8.37 -21.98
N VAL A 112 -1.02 -7.42 -22.38
CA VAL A 112 -0.81 -6.20 -21.62
C VAL A 112 -2.10 -5.37 -21.50
N ASP A 113 -2.93 -5.36 -22.54
CA ASP A 113 -4.24 -4.68 -22.51
C ASP A 113 -5.18 -5.24 -21.44
N ARG A 114 -5.19 -6.56 -21.23
CA ARG A 114 -6.00 -7.20 -20.19
C ARG A 114 -5.50 -6.88 -18.79
N LEU A 115 -4.19 -6.94 -18.59
CA LEU A 115 -3.55 -6.62 -17.30
C LEU A 115 -3.72 -5.14 -16.94
N ALA A 116 -3.65 -4.26 -17.94
CA ALA A 116 -3.95 -2.84 -17.77
C ALA A 116 -5.42 -2.62 -17.39
N ALA A 117 -6.35 -3.31 -18.05
CA ALA A 117 -7.77 -3.25 -17.72
C ALA A 117 -8.06 -3.78 -16.30
N GLU A 118 -7.41 -4.87 -15.87
CA GLU A 118 -7.52 -5.41 -14.51
C GLU A 118 -6.99 -4.43 -13.45
N ALA A 119 -5.94 -3.68 -13.78
CA ALA A 119 -5.44 -2.58 -12.95
C ALA A 119 -6.30 -1.30 -13.03
N ASN A 120 -7.37 -1.28 -13.83
CA ASN A 120 -8.14 -0.07 -14.16
C ASN A 120 -7.26 1.08 -14.68
N MET A 121 -6.28 0.76 -15.54
CA MET A 121 -5.33 1.71 -16.12
C MET A 121 -5.41 1.74 -17.64
N SER A 122 -5.11 2.89 -18.25
CA SER A 122 -4.75 2.93 -19.67
C SER A 122 -3.43 2.18 -19.88
N VAL A 123 -3.21 1.65 -21.09
CA VAL A 123 -1.99 0.89 -21.41
C VAL A 123 -0.72 1.70 -21.14
N SER A 124 -0.69 2.99 -21.50
CA SER A 124 0.46 3.86 -21.25
C SER A 124 0.74 4.06 -19.76
N ALA A 125 -0.30 4.31 -18.95
CA ALA A 125 -0.16 4.45 -17.51
C ALA A 125 0.27 3.13 -16.85
N PHE A 126 -0.25 2.01 -17.31
CA PHE A 126 0.14 0.69 -16.85
C PHE A 126 1.62 0.41 -17.12
N HIS A 127 2.11 0.66 -18.34
CA HIS A 127 3.52 0.51 -18.68
C HIS A 127 4.45 1.32 -17.78
N HIS A 128 4.10 2.59 -17.52
CA HIS A 128 4.89 3.48 -16.67
C HIS A 128 4.96 2.96 -15.23
N ASN A 129 3.80 2.68 -14.61
CA ASN A 129 3.72 2.21 -13.22
C ASN A 129 4.32 0.81 -13.04
N PHE A 130 4.08 -0.11 -13.97
CA PHE A 130 4.65 -1.45 -13.93
C PHE A 130 6.18 -1.41 -13.98
N LYS A 131 6.77 -0.58 -14.85
CA LYS A 131 8.23 -0.40 -14.92
C LYS A 131 8.79 0.26 -13.67
N ALA A 132 8.08 1.22 -13.08
CA ALA A 132 8.49 1.84 -11.83
C ALA A 132 8.56 0.83 -10.67
N VAL A 133 7.66 -0.16 -10.64
CA VAL A 133 7.60 -1.19 -9.60
C VAL A 133 8.56 -2.35 -9.86
N THR A 134 8.65 -2.84 -11.10
CA THR A 134 9.38 -4.08 -11.45
C THR A 134 10.74 -3.85 -12.10
N SER A 135 11.12 -2.58 -12.33
CA SER A 135 12.29 -2.18 -13.13
C SER A 135 12.34 -2.72 -14.56
N THR A 136 11.29 -3.42 -15.01
CA THR A 136 11.20 -4.08 -16.32
C THR A 136 9.87 -3.73 -16.99
N SER A 137 9.83 -3.81 -18.32
CA SER A 137 8.57 -3.57 -19.03
C SER A 137 7.61 -4.76 -18.88
N PRO A 138 6.27 -4.56 -18.91
CA PRO A 138 5.29 -5.64 -18.82
C PRO A 138 5.55 -6.80 -19.80
N LEU A 139 5.90 -6.47 -21.05
CA LEU A 139 6.18 -7.47 -22.09
C LEU A 139 7.43 -8.30 -21.78
N GLN A 140 8.49 -7.67 -21.26
CA GLN A 140 9.71 -8.37 -20.87
C GLN A 140 9.47 -9.26 -19.66
N TYR A 141 8.71 -8.76 -18.67
CA TYR A 141 8.35 -9.52 -17.49
C TYR A 141 7.53 -10.77 -17.86
N LEU A 142 6.49 -10.63 -18.68
CA LEU A 142 5.70 -11.76 -19.20
C LEU A 142 6.55 -12.76 -20.01
N LYS A 143 7.50 -12.27 -20.81
CA LYS A 143 8.40 -13.13 -21.59
C LYS A 143 9.30 -13.97 -20.67
N ASN A 144 9.88 -13.34 -19.65
CA ASN A 144 10.76 -14.02 -18.69
C ASN A 144 9.98 -15.05 -17.85
N TYR A 145 8.72 -14.74 -17.50
CA TYR A 145 7.87 -15.65 -16.74
C TYR A 145 7.32 -16.83 -17.58
N ARG A 146 7.16 -16.61 -18.89
CA ARG A 146 6.74 -17.64 -19.87
C ARG A 146 7.86 -18.54 -20.37
N LEU A 147 9.12 -18.31 -20.00
CA LEU A 147 10.15 -19.32 -20.21
C LEU A 147 10.05 -20.35 -19.07
N PRO A 148 9.42 -21.52 -19.27
CA PRO A 148 9.69 -22.65 -18.40
C PRO A 148 11.19 -22.95 -18.48
N GLN A 149 11.72 -23.46 -17.37
CA GLN A 149 13.06 -23.99 -17.22
C GLN A 149 13.31 -25.11 -18.25
N SER A 150 13.68 -24.76 -19.48
CA SER A 150 14.29 -25.68 -20.43
C SER A 150 15.79 -25.72 -20.20
N THR A 151 16.17 -26.12 -18.98
CA THR A 151 17.49 -26.69 -18.70
C THR A 151 17.29 -27.78 -17.67
N ASN A 152 16.85 -28.95 -18.13
CA ASN A 152 17.13 -30.29 -17.56
C ASN A 152 16.40 -31.37 -18.38
N ALA A 153 16.84 -31.52 -19.63
CA ALA A 153 16.80 -32.70 -20.48
C ALA A 153 17.70 -32.30 -21.66
N ASP A 154 18.83 -32.90 -21.98
CA ASP A 154 19.40 -34.22 -21.72
C ASP A 154 20.92 -34.04 -21.63
N ASP A 155 21.62 -34.90 -20.90
CA ASP A 155 22.76 -35.58 -21.53
C ASP A 155 22.92 -36.98 -20.90
N PRO A 156 23.30 -37.99 -21.71
CA PRO A 156 23.24 -39.42 -21.42
C PRO A 156 24.38 -39.97 -20.55
#